data_AF-A0A5E7J4Z3-F1
#
_entry.id   AF-A0A5E7J4Z3-F1
#
_cell.length_a   1.000
_cell.length_b   1.000
_cell.length_c   1.000
_cell.angle_alpha   90.00
_cell.angle_beta   90.00
_cell.angle_gamma   90.00
#
_symmetry.space_group_name_H-M   'P 1'
#
loop_
_entity.id
_entity.type
_entity.pdbx_description
1 polymer ?
#
loop_
_entity_poly.entity_id
_entity_poly.type
_entity_poly.pdbx_seq_one_letter_code
_entity_poly.pdbx_strand_id
1 'polypeptide(L)'
;MELKATLKDYTVAEFLALLDKIWAVDLPKLDHDRLINHFDRIVGHPKGADLLFYPDNSFDSGAALGVDWVLHHVRDWHHKQGMAAFKGEVFPPAARPAPLSPVDRNLAKLQKISTDVAVSEQALETAIGHFQRTINDQRGQKRLNANVAELETTIRSLERAQEETHTAVKKLGFWKMSVEFAMSDTQRDYNFARSDQAQWQIQVQQITGIQARYMAQLASTAQRYRALHDEAEVLLVAAQQQLVRSRTLAGVGPAQAAIAMTASVDFADKYPDVLLAGGPAKLWLSQQKDLQKSIRSAVAEFTWQHTAGESVEGHASAAVLHFEFSSRADTQVYGLSVPLAELVVSEGRDWQSLAANKAEVELPFRINTQVVPAKPGTMFKGLREVKTLSQVYINALQGAHPSGVRVRAARQEEQSGALSFTADGDAPITVSWLDQVALETDSSMAGKPNRLGFIYSSPVPRLEPPIDKENLRFDDYIVVFPIESGLDPLYVMFRDRREYPD
;
A
#
# COMPACT_ATOMS: atom_id res chain seq x y z
N MET A 1 29.79 -13.93 -27.69
CA MET A 1 29.02 -15.19 -27.70
C MET A 1 28.45 -15.38 -29.09
N GLU A 2 28.46 -16.60 -29.63
CA GLU A 2 27.82 -16.90 -30.93
C GLU A 2 26.32 -17.19 -30.73
N LEU A 3 25.46 -16.50 -31.47
CA LEU A 3 24.01 -16.70 -31.42
C LEU A 3 23.59 -17.77 -32.44
N LYS A 4 22.91 -18.82 -31.99
CA LYS A 4 22.46 -19.93 -32.84
C LYS A 4 21.01 -19.71 -33.27
N ALA A 5 20.68 -20.14 -34.49
CA ALA A 5 19.40 -19.82 -35.11
C ALA A 5 18.19 -20.46 -34.42
N THR A 6 18.35 -21.62 -33.77
CA THR A 6 17.26 -22.34 -33.10
C THR A 6 17.66 -22.81 -31.70
N LEU A 7 16.68 -22.95 -30.81
CA LEU A 7 16.91 -23.46 -29.46
C LEU A 7 17.53 -24.87 -29.46
N LYS A 8 17.18 -25.69 -30.45
CA LYS A 8 17.68 -27.07 -30.59
C LYS A 8 19.18 -27.15 -30.88
N ASP A 9 19.80 -26.05 -31.29
CA ASP A 9 21.24 -25.97 -31.53
C ASP A 9 22.02 -25.61 -30.25
N TYR A 10 21.33 -25.10 -29.22
CA TYR A 10 21.90 -24.76 -27.92
C TYR A 10 21.99 -26.00 -27.02
N THR A 11 23.14 -26.21 -26.40
CA THR A 11 23.24 -26.99 -25.17
C THR A 11 22.71 -26.17 -24.00
N VAL A 12 22.37 -26.85 -22.89
CA VAL A 12 21.89 -26.19 -21.67
C VAL A 12 22.87 -25.13 -21.17
N ALA A 13 24.18 -25.44 -21.16
CA ALA A 13 25.21 -24.52 -20.71
C ALA A 13 25.30 -23.26 -21.59
N GLU A 14 25.20 -23.43 -22.92
CA GLU A 14 25.19 -22.28 -23.83
C GLU A 14 23.92 -21.44 -23.69
N PHE A 15 22.78 -22.05 -23.37
CA PHE A 15 21.55 -21.29 -23.13
C PHE A 15 21.60 -20.51 -21.81
N LEU A 16 22.14 -21.10 -20.74
CA LEU A 16 22.36 -20.40 -19.47
C LEU A 16 23.32 -19.22 -19.65
N ALA A 17 24.40 -19.39 -20.42
CA ALA A 17 25.30 -18.29 -20.75
C ALA A 17 24.63 -17.14 -21.54
N LEU A 18 23.60 -17.44 -22.34
CA LEU A 18 22.80 -16.40 -23.01
C LEU A 18 21.96 -15.62 -21.99
N LEU A 19 21.33 -16.31 -21.04
CA LEU A 19 20.53 -15.68 -19.98
C LEU A 19 21.38 -14.80 -19.07
N ASP A 20 22.53 -15.31 -18.62
CA ASP A 20 23.49 -14.55 -17.81
C ASP A 20 23.93 -13.28 -18.54
N LYS A 21 24.18 -13.38 -19.85
CA LYS A 21 24.57 -12.22 -20.66
C LYS A 21 23.46 -11.19 -20.82
N ILE A 22 22.20 -11.62 -20.88
CA ILE A 22 21.04 -10.72 -20.91
C ILE A 22 20.88 -10.02 -19.55
N TRP A 23 21.02 -10.72 -18.43
CA TRP A 23 20.83 -10.14 -17.11
C TRP A 23 22.03 -9.36 -16.56
N ALA A 24 23.22 -9.51 -17.14
CA ALA A 24 24.38 -8.69 -16.79
C ALA A 24 24.20 -7.19 -17.15
N VAL A 25 23.36 -6.88 -18.14
CA VAL A 25 23.08 -5.51 -18.64
C VAL A 25 24.37 -4.70 -18.90
N ASP A 26 25.42 -5.35 -19.39
CA ASP A 26 26.75 -4.78 -19.58
C ASP A 26 27.03 -4.32 -21.02
N LEU A 27 25.96 -4.16 -21.82
CA LEU A 27 26.01 -3.79 -23.24
C LEU A 27 25.18 -2.53 -23.53
N PRO A 28 25.50 -1.80 -24.62
CA PRO A 28 24.66 -0.72 -25.11
C PRO A 28 23.24 -1.21 -25.39
N LYS A 29 22.24 -0.35 -25.14
CA LYS A 29 20.81 -0.67 -25.27
C LYS A 29 20.45 -1.41 -26.57
N LEU A 30 20.96 -0.95 -27.71
CA LEU A 30 20.69 -1.57 -29.01
C LEU A 30 21.15 -3.04 -29.08
N ASP A 31 22.31 -3.35 -28.50
CA ASP A 31 22.85 -4.71 -28.50
C ASP A 31 22.22 -5.57 -27.40
N HIS A 32 21.80 -4.97 -26.30
CA HIS A 32 21.00 -5.63 -25.27
C HIS A 32 19.61 -6.04 -25.79
N ASP A 33 18.92 -5.12 -26.48
CA ASP A 33 17.63 -5.37 -27.13
C ASP A 33 17.74 -6.50 -28.18
N ARG A 34 18.87 -6.60 -28.89
CA ARG A 34 19.14 -7.71 -29.82
C ARG A 34 19.19 -9.07 -29.12
N LEU A 35 19.76 -9.15 -27.91
CA LEU A 35 19.81 -10.39 -27.16
C LEU A 35 18.43 -10.81 -26.66
N ILE A 36 17.62 -9.86 -26.18
CA ILE A 36 16.24 -10.11 -25.73
C ILE A 36 15.38 -10.60 -26.91
N ASN A 37 15.46 -9.91 -28.05
CA ASN A 37 14.72 -10.30 -29.26
C ASN A 37 15.19 -11.66 -29.80
N HIS A 38 16.48 -11.97 -29.69
CA HIS A 38 16.99 -13.28 -30.07
C HIS A 38 16.44 -14.38 -29.17
N PHE A 39 16.41 -14.16 -27.85
CA PHE A 39 15.78 -15.08 -26.90
C PHE A 39 14.32 -15.32 -27.26
N ASP A 40 13.53 -14.26 -27.44
CA ASP A 40 12.10 -14.31 -27.80
C ASP A 40 11.85 -15.20 -29.02
N ARG A 41 12.67 -15.01 -30.05
CA ARG A 41 12.58 -15.75 -31.31
C ARG A 41 12.90 -17.23 -31.17
N ILE A 42 13.89 -17.61 -30.36
CA ILE A 42 14.36 -19.00 -30.31
C ILE A 42 13.55 -19.87 -29.34
N VAL A 43 13.02 -19.30 -28.24
CA VAL A 43 12.42 -20.12 -27.15
C VAL A 43 11.12 -20.81 -27.54
N GLY A 44 10.35 -20.26 -28.49
CA GLY A 44 9.10 -20.88 -28.97
C GLY A 44 8.01 -21.03 -27.88
N HIS A 45 8.18 -20.39 -26.72
CA HIS A 45 7.19 -20.32 -25.65
C HIS A 45 6.20 -19.18 -25.95
N PRO A 46 4.89 -19.33 -25.72
CA PRO A 46 3.89 -18.30 -26.04
C PRO A 46 4.14 -16.95 -25.35
N LYS A 47 4.82 -16.98 -24.20
CA LYS A 47 5.22 -15.79 -23.43
C LYS A 47 6.55 -15.17 -23.87
N GLY A 48 7.35 -15.90 -24.65
CA GLY A 48 8.58 -15.34 -25.20
C GLY A 48 9.48 -14.66 -24.17
N ALA A 49 9.91 -13.43 -24.45
CA ALA A 49 10.72 -12.57 -23.58
C ALA A 49 10.04 -12.21 -22.25
N ASP A 50 8.73 -12.33 -22.10
CA ASP A 50 8.06 -12.10 -20.80
C ASP A 50 8.54 -13.10 -19.74
N LEU A 51 9.07 -14.27 -20.14
CA LEU A 51 9.71 -15.20 -19.22
C LEU A 51 10.93 -14.60 -18.50
N LEU A 52 11.57 -13.57 -19.07
CA LEU A 52 12.74 -12.91 -18.50
C LEU A 52 12.38 -11.80 -17.51
N PHE A 53 11.19 -11.21 -17.63
CA PHE A 53 10.80 -9.97 -16.92
C PHE A 53 9.53 -10.11 -16.06
N TYR A 54 8.64 -11.04 -16.43
CA TYR A 54 7.32 -11.23 -15.82
C TYR A 54 7.01 -12.71 -15.57
N PRO A 55 7.78 -13.37 -14.68
CA PRO A 55 7.47 -14.75 -14.29
C PRO A 55 6.09 -14.85 -13.65
N ASP A 56 5.36 -15.94 -13.91
CA ASP A 56 4.05 -16.18 -13.29
C ASP A 56 4.23 -16.35 -11.78
N ASN A 57 3.90 -15.28 -11.05
CA ASN A 57 3.82 -15.30 -9.60
C ASN A 57 2.64 -16.18 -9.15
N SER A 58 2.87 -17.48 -8.97
CA SER A 58 2.10 -18.26 -8.01
C SER A 58 2.85 -18.33 -6.68
N PHE A 59 2.72 -17.25 -5.91
CA PHE A 59 2.84 -17.15 -4.44
C PHE A 59 4.16 -17.53 -3.72
N ASP A 60 4.59 -16.60 -2.85
CA ASP A 60 5.16 -16.88 -1.51
C ASP A 60 6.55 -17.52 -1.36
N SER A 61 7.54 -17.17 -2.17
CA SER A 61 8.91 -17.17 -1.63
C SER A 61 9.75 -16.06 -2.24
N GLY A 62 10.43 -15.29 -1.38
CA GLY A 62 11.48 -14.36 -1.78
C GLY A 62 12.74 -15.08 -2.26
N ALA A 63 12.58 -16.08 -3.14
CA ALA A 63 13.65 -16.72 -3.86
C ALA A 63 13.91 -15.90 -5.13
N ALA A 64 15.16 -15.52 -5.35
CA ALA A 64 15.60 -14.91 -6.60
C ALA A 64 15.20 -15.84 -7.76
N LEU A 65 14.31 -15.37 -8.63
CA LEU A 65 13.95 -16.05 -9.87
C LEU A 65 15.17 -15.97 -10.80
N GLY A 66 15.96 -17.05 -10.82
CA GLY A 66 17.22 -17.14 -11.56
C GLY A 66 17.10 -17.91 -12.88
N VAL A 67 18.25 -18.15 -13.50
CA VAL A 67 18.37 -18.77 -14.85
C VAL A 67 17.74 -20.16 -14.89
N ASP A 68 17.73 -20.85 -13.76
CA ASP A 68 17.12 -22.17 -13.58
C ASP A 68 15.60 -22.16 -13.77
N TRP A 69 14.93 -21.07 -13.37
CA TRP A 69 13.47 -20.94 -13.52
C TRP A 69 13.10 -20.81 -15.00
N VAL A 70 13.81 -19.95 -15.73
CA VAL A 70 13.60 -19.75 -17.18
C VAL A 70 13.92 -21.03 -17.93
N LEU A 71 15.05 -21.67 -17.62
CA LEU A 71 15.45 -22.96 -18.19
C LEU A 71 14.36 -24.02 -17.97
N HIS A 72 13.83 -24.13 -16.74
CA HIS A 72 12.76 -25.08 -16.43
C HIS A 72 11.50 -24.84 -17.25
N HIS A 73 11.04 -23.60 -17.38
CA HIS A 73 9.79 -23.27 -18.09
C HIS A 73 9.91 -23.46 -19.60
N VAL A 74 11.05 -23.08 -20.19
CA VAL A 74 11.33 -23.32 -21.60
C VAL A 74 11.41 -24.83 -21.87
N ARG A 75 12.12 -25.58 -21.02
CA ARG A 75 12.24 -27.04 -21.13
C ARG A 75 10.88 -27.74 -20.99
N ASP A 76 10.10 -27.42 -19.96
CA ASP A 76 8.80 -28.03 -19.67
C ASP A 76 7.79 -27.78 -20.80
N TRP A 77 7.80 -26.57 -21.40
CA TRP A 77 6.95 -26.27 -22.55
C TRP A 77 7.26 -27.14 -23.76
N HIS A 78 8.53 -27.26 -24.17
CA HIS A 78 8.92 -28.12 -25.30
C HIS A 78 8.63 -29.59 -25.01
N HIS A 79 8.83 -30.04 -23.77
CA HIS A 79 8.47 -31.38 -23.34
C HIS A 79 6.97 -31.66 -23.43
N LYS A 80 6.11 -30.71 -23.04
CA LYS A 80 4.64 -30.81 -23.21
C LYS A 80 4.22 -30.90 -24.68
N GLN A 81 5.00 -30.30 -25.59
CA GLN A 81 4.81 -30.43 -27.03
C GLN A 81 5.42 -31.72 -27.63
N GLY A 82 6.06 -32.56 -26.80
CA GLY A 82 6.63 -33.83 -27.22
C GLY A 82 7.99 -33.72 -27.91
N MET A 83 8.75 -32.65 -27.67
CA MET A 83 10.06 -32.41 -28.29
C MET A 83 11.14 -32.13 -27.23
N ALA A 84 12.39 -32.51 -27.51
CA ALA A 84 13.54 -32.05 -26.74
C ALA A 84 13.76 -30.54 -26.95
N ALA A 85 14.06 -29.81 -25.88
CA ALA A 85 14.30 -28.37 -25.93
C ALA A 85 15.72 -28.05 -26.42
N PHE A 86 16.72 -28.81 -25.93
CA PHE A 86 18.14 -28.51 -26.13
C PHE A 86 18.89 -29.61 -26.89
N LYS A 87 20.04 -29.23 -27.47
CA LYS A 87 20.98 -30.12 -28.15
C LYS A 87 21.51 -31.18 -27.19
N GLY A 88 21.36 -32.45 -27.57
CA GLY A 88 21.86 -33.59 -26.78
C GLY A 88 20.95 -34.02 -25.63
N GLU A 89 19.78 -33.39 -25.48
CA GLU A 89 18.78 -33.80 -24.51
C GLU A 89 18.02 -35.03 -25.01
N VAL A 90 18.11 -36.13 -24.26
CA VAL A 90 17.37 -37.36 -24.57
C VAL A 90 15.95 -37.19 -24.03
N PHE A 91 14.98 -37.00 -24.92
CA PHE A 91 13.56 -36.95 -24.59
C PHE A 91 12.96 -38.36 -24.68
N PRO A 92 12.67 -39.05 -23.56
CA PRO A 92 11.75 -40.18 -23.61
C PRO A 92 10.36 -39.62 -23.97
N PRO A 93 9.62 -40.21 -24.92
CA PRO A 93 8.31 -39.71 -25.28
C PRO A 93 7.43 -39.70 -24.03
N ALA A 94 6.99 -38.50 -23.63
CA ALA A 94 6.03 -38.37 -22.56
C ALA A 94 4.80 -39.21 -22.94
N ALA A 95 4.58 -40.30 -22.23
CA ALA A 95 3.29 -40.96 -22.24
C ALA A 95 2.30 -39.89 -21.79
N ARG A 96 1.50 -39.35 -22.72
CA ARG A 96 0.39 -38.48 -22.34
C ARG A 96 -0.42 -39.30 -21.33
N PRO A 97 -0.52 -38.88 -20.05
CA PRO A 97 -1.38 -39.58 -19.14
C PRO A 97 -2.76 -39.60 -19.79
N ALA A 98 -3.39 -40.78 -19.83
CA ALA A 98 -4.73 -40.89 -20.38
C ALA A 98 -5.61 -39.82 -19.72
N PRO A 99 -6.53 -39.18 -20.46
CA PRO A 99 -7.44 -38.21 -19.87
C PRO A 99 -8.10 -38.86 -18.66
N LEU A 100 -7.93 -38.26 -17.48
CA LEU A 100 -8.53 -38.76 -16.25
C LEU A 100 -10.03 -38.97 -16.49
N SER A 101 -10.56 -40.10 -16.03
CA SER A 101 -12.00 -40.35 -16.11
C SER A 101 -12.75 -39.23 -15.39
N PRO A 102 -14.03 -38.97 -15.72
CA PRO A 102 -14.84 -38.01 -14.97
C PRO A 102 -14.80 -38.25 -13.44
N VAL A 103 -14.81 -39.53 -13.03
CA VAL A 103 -14.72 -39.95 -11.63
C VAL A 103 -13.36 -39.56 -11.02
N ASP A 104 -12.25 -39.84 -11.71
CA ASP A 104 -10.90 -39.52 -11.21
C ASP A 104 -10.65 -38.02 -11.16
N ARG A 105 -11.17 -37.26 -12.14
CA ARG A 105 -11.11 -35.79 -12.13
C ARG A 105 -11.88 -35.21 -10.96
N ASN A 106 -13.08 -35.71 -10.69
CA ASN A 106 -13.86 -35.23 -9.56
C ASN A 106 -13.22 -35.62 -8.23
N LEU A 107 -12.68 -36.85 -8.11
CA LEU A 107 -11.91 -37.26 -6.93
C LEU A 107 -10.72 -36.32 -6.67
N ALA A 108 -9.92 -36.02 -7.70
CA ALA A 108 -8.80 -35.10 -7.58
C ALA A 108 -9.23 -33.68 -7.17
N LYS A 109 -10.36 -33.19 -7.72
CA LYS A 109 -10.96 -31.91 -7.33
C LYS A 109 -11.39 -31.90 -5.86
N LEU A 110 -12.06 -32.96 -5.39
CA LEU A 110 -12.48 -33.08 -3.99
C LEU A 110 -11.30 -33.16 -3.02
N GLN A 111 -10.25 -33.91 -3.37
CA GLN A 111 -9.01 -33.99 -2.60
C GLN A 111 -8.31 -32.63 -2.50
N LYS A 112 -8.22 -31.91 -3.63
CA LYS A 112 -7.64 -30.57 -3.66
C LYS A 112 -8.41 -29.60 -2.76
N ILE A 113 -9.73 -29.52 -2.93
CA ILE A 113 -10.59 -28.66 -2.10
C ILE A 113 -10.44 -29.01 -0.62
N SER A 114 -10.47 -30.30 -0.28
CA SER A 114 -10.29 -30.73 1.12
C SER A 114 -8.93 -30.32 1.68
N THR A 115 -7.87 -30.38 0.88
CA THR A 115 -6.51 -30.01 1.30
C THR A 115 -6.39 -28.50 1.48
N ASP A 116 -6.84 -27.72 0.50
CA ASP A 116 -6.75 -26.25 0.52
C ASP A 116 -7.61 -25.65 1.64
N VAL A 117 -8.79 -26.23 1.90
CA VAL A 117 -9.64 -25.87 3.04
C VAL A 117 -8.92 -26.19 4.36
N ALA A 118 -8.36 -27.39 4.52
CA ALA A 118 -7.65 -27.78 5.74
C ALA A 118 -6.45 -26.87 6.04
N VAL A 119 -5.68 -26.48 5.01
CA VAL A 119 -4.58 -25.50 5.15
C VAL A 119 -5.10 -24.16 5.66
N SER A 120 -6.23 -23.69 5.10
CA SER A 120 -6.85 -22.42 5.51
C SER A 120 -7.40 -22.49 6.94
N GLU A 121 -7.98 -23.62 7.33
CA GLU A 121 -8.45 -23.89 8.70
C GLU A 121 -7.28 -23.88 9.71
N GLN A 122 -6.16 -24.54 9.38
CA GLN A 122 -4.98 -24.55 10.25
C GLN A 122 -4.36 -23.16 10.41
N ALA A 123 -4.26 -22.39 9.32
CA ALA A 123 -3.76 -21.02 9.36
C ALA A 123 -4.66 -20.13 10.26
N LEU A 124 -5.97 -20.32 10.16
CA LEU A 124 -6.95 -19.62 11.00
C LEU A 124 -6.81 -19.97 12.48
N GLU A 125 -6.74 -21.24 12.85
CA GLU A 125 -6.60 -21.63 14.26
C GLU A 125 -5.29 -21.10 14.86
N THR A 126 -4.23 -21.06 14.06
CA THR A 126 -2.95 -20.44 14.46
C THR A 126 -3.13 -18.94 14.74
N ALA A 127 -3.81 -18.22 13.84
CA ALA A 127 -4.07 -16.79 13.99
C ALA A 127 -4.98 -16.48 15.20
N ILE A 128 -6.07 -17.23 15.38
CA ILE A 128 -6.95 -17.09 16.55
C ILE A 128 -6.18 -17.37 17.84
N GLY A 129 -5.34 -18.42 17.87
CA GLY A 129 -4.51 -18.73 19.03
C GLY A 129 -3.48 -17.64 19.35
N HIS A 130 -2.92 -16.99 18.34
CA HIS A 130 -2.05 -15.82 18.52
C HIS A 130 -2.82 -14.61 19.06
N PHE A 131 -3.99 -14.32 18.50
CA PHE A 131 -4.83 -13.20 18.93
C PHE A 131 -5.32 -13.35 20.37
N GLN A 132 -5.79 -14.55 20.74
CA GLN A 132 -6.21 -14.86 22.10
C GLN A 132 -5.07 -14.67 23.12
N ARG A 133 -3.85 -15.16 22.80
CA ARG A 133 -2.68 -14.98 23.67
C ARG A 133 -2.36 -13.51 23.86
N THR A 134 -2.35 -12.74 22.78
CA THR A 134 -2.10 -11.29 22.83
C THR A 134 -3.13 -10.56 23.71
N ILE A 135 -4.42 -10.90 23.60
CA ILE A 135 -5.49 -10.36 24.47
C ILE A 135 -5.24 -10.73 25.94
N ASN A 136 -4.87 -11.98 26.22
CA ASN A 136 -4.64 -12.46 27.59
C ASN A 136 -3.41 -11.82 28.23
N ASP A 137 -2.30 -11.68 27.49
CA ASP A 137 -1.08 -11.04 27.95
C ASP A 137 -1.35 -9.58 28.36
N GLN A 138 -2.17 -8.89 27.56
CA GLN A 138 -2.59 -7.52 27.84
C GLN A 138 -3.50 -7.37 29.05
N ARG A 139 -4.28 -8.39 29.40
CA ARG A 139 -5.10 -8.43 30.62
C ARG A 139 -4.26 -8.69 31.86
N GLY A 140 -3.24 -9.53 31.75
CA GLY A 140 -2.36 -9.90 32.86
C GLY A 140 -1.41 -8.78 33.31
N GLN A 141 -1.09 -7.83 32.41
CA GLN A 141 -0.23 -6.70 32.72
C GLN A 141 -0.95 -5.65 33.59
N LYS A 142 -0.43 -5.38 34.80
CA LYS A 142 -0.87 -4.23 35.61
C LYS A 142 -0.39 -2.93 34.97
N ARG A 143 -1.25 -2.27 34.18
CA ARG A 143 -0.95 -1.07 33.38
C ARG A 143 -0.71 0.23 34.16
N LEU A 144 -0.50 0.17 35.48
CA LEU A 144 -0.55 1.38 36.32
C LEU A 144 0.53 2.42 35.97
N ASN A 145 1.61 2.09 35.24
CA ASN A 145 2.68 3.03 34.86
C ASN A 145 3.38 2.69 33.51
N ALA A 146 2.67 2.11 32.53
CA ALA A 146 3.28 1.79 31.23
C ALA A 146 3.78 3.06 30.52
N ASN A 147 5.02 3.04 30.03
CA ASN A 147 5.60 4.18 29.31
C ASN A 147 5.00 4.30 27.88
N VAL A 148 5.19 5.45 27.23
CA VAL A 148 4.61 5.74 25.91
C VAL A 148 4.98 4.67 24.86
N ALA A 149 6.25 4.27 24.80
CA ALA A 149 6.72 3.28 23.82
C ALA A 149 6.13 1.88 24.04
N GLU A 150 5.95 1.46 25.29
CA GLU A 150 5.32 0.20 25.66
C GLU A 150 3.84 0.18 25.25
N LEU A 151 3.12 1.27 25.50
CA LEU A 151 1.72 1.42 25.10
C LEU A 151 1.55 1.39 23.58
N GLU A 152 2.40 2.09 22.84
CA GLU A 152 2.40 2.06 21.36
C GLU A 152 2.66 0.66 20.82
N THR A 153 3.65 -0.04 21.37
CA THR A 153 3.99 -1.42 20.99
C THR A 153 2.82 -2.37 21.25
N THR A 154 2.18 -2.21 22.41
CA THR A 154 1.03 -3.01 22.84
C THR A 154 -0.19 -2.81 21.94
N ILE A 155 -0.49 -1.57 21.57
CA ILE A 155 -1.59 -1.27 20.63
C ILE A 155 -1.29 -1.90 19.27
N ARG A 156 -0.07 -1.68 18.74
CA ARG A 156 0.31 -2.18 17.41
C ARG A 156 0.38 -3.71 17.35
N SER A 157 0.76 -4.39 18.42
CA SER A 157 0.79 -5.86 18.46
C SER A 157 -0.62 -6.45 18.39
N LEU A 158 -1.58 -5.86 19.11
CA LEU A 158 -2.98 -6.30 19.09
C LEU A 158 -3.67 -6.00 17.77
N GLU A 159 -3.44 -4.81 17.19
CA GLU A 159 -3.93 -4.47 15.85
C GLU A 159 -3.39 -5.42 14.77
N ARG A 160 -2.10 -5.81 14.87
CA ARG A 160 -1.50 -6.80 13.95
C ARG A 160 -2.15 -8.17 14.10
N ALA A 161 -2.30 -8.68 15.31
CA ALA A 161 -2.93 -9.98 15.56
C ALA A 161 -4.40 -10.00 15.09
N GLN A 162 -5.12 -8.88 15.23
CA GLN A 162 -6.47 -8.70 14.70
C GLN A 162 -6.50 -8.76 13.16
N GLU A 163 -5.58 -8.10 12.47
CA GLU A 163 -5.51 -8.10 11.00
C GLU A 163 -5.11 -9.47 10.44
N GLU A 164 -4.16 -10.15 11.06
CA GLU A 164 -3.77 -11.54 10.73
C GLU A 164 -4.99 -12.48 10.83
N THR A 165 -5.75 -12.36 11.92
CA THR A 165 -6.96 -13.16 12.14
C THR A 165 -8.04 -12.82 11.12
N HIS A 166 -8.28 -11.54 10.85
CA HIS A 166 -9.25 -11.10 9.84
C HIS A 166 -8.91 -11.64 8.45
N THR A 167 -7.63 -11.58 8.08
CA THR A 167 -7.14 -12.12 6.81
C THR A 167 -7.36 -13.63 6.74
N ALA A 168 -7.08 -14.37 7.81
CA ALA A 168 -7.33 -15.80 7.85
C ALA A 168 -8.82 -16.16 7.76
N VAL A 169 -9.70 -15.40 8.42
CA VAL A 169 -11.16 -15.54 8.32
C VAL A 169 -11.64 -15.32 6.88
N LYS A 170 -11.14 -14.27 6.21
CA LYS A 170 -11.45 -14.00 4.79
C LYS A 170 -10.97 -15.13 3.88
N LYS A 171 -9.74 -15.62 4.08
CA LYS A 171 -9.18 -16.74 3.32
C LYS A 171 -10.02 -18.01 3.47
N LEU A 172 -10.47 -18.33 4.69
CA LEU A 172 -11.37 -19.46 4.90
C LEU A 172 -12.71 -19.22 4.17
N GLY A 173 -13.31 -18.04 4.32
CA GLY A 173 -14.59 -17.69 3.69
C GLY A 173 -14.58 -17.74 2.16
N PHE A 174 -13.43 -17.51 1.53
CA PHE A 174 -13.25 -17.60 0.07
C PHE A 174 -13.63 -18.99 -0.48
N TRP A 175 -13.41 -20.06 0.28
CA TRP A 175 -13.71 -21.43 -0.15
C TRP A 175 -15.20 -21.76 -0.19
N LYS A 176 -16.07 -20.90 0.33
CA LYS A 176 -17.51 -21.17 0.44
C LYS A 176 -18.12 -21.54 -0.91
N MET A 177 -17.92 -20.69 -1.92
CA MET A 177 -18.45 -20.93 -3.27
C MET A 177 -17.83 -22.17 -3.90
N SER A 178 -16.53 -22.41 -3.71
CA SER A 178 -15.84 -23.58 -4.27
C SER A 178 -16.40 -24.90 -3.72
N VAL A 179 -16.68 -24.95 -2.41
CA VAL A 179 -17.29 -26.11 -1.75
C VAL A 179 -18.74 -26.30 -2.23
N GLU A 180 -19.53 -25.23 -2.31
CA GLU A 180 -20.92 -25.27 -2.80
C GLU A 180 -21.01 -25.73 -4.27
N PHE A 181 -20.11 -25.26 -5.13
CA PHE A 181 -20.03 -25.70 -6.52
C PHE A 181 -19.54 -27.13 -6.64
N ALA A 182 -18.54 -27.56 -5.86
CA ALA A 182 -18.10 -28.95 -5.88
C ALA A 182 -19.20 -29.92 -5.45
N MET A 183 -20.02 -29.54 -4.46
CA MET A 183 -21.21 -30.31 -4.06
C MET A 183 -22.21 -30.42 -5.21
N SER A 184 -22.57 -29.29 -5.81
CA SER A 184 -23.56 -29.22 -6.90
C SER A 184 -23.09 -29.97 -8.15
N ASP A 185 -21.81 -29.82 -8.53
CA ASP A 185 -21.21 -30.54 -9.65
C ASP A 185 -21.18 -32.06 -9.39
N THR A 186 -20.73 -32.49 -8.21
CA THR A 186 -20.66 -33.93 -7.86
C THR A 186 -22.06 -34.54 -7.84
N GLN A 187 -23.06 -33.83 -7.30
CA GLN A 187 -24.45 -34.30 -7.28
C GLN A 187 -25.03 -34.40 -8.70
N ARG A 188 -24.75 -33.41 -9.54
CA ARG A 188 -25.15 -33.43 -10.96
C ARG A 188 -24.53 -34.62 -11.67
N ASP A 189 -23.22 -34.81 -11.52
CA ASP A 189 -22.49 -35.88 -12.21
C ASP A 189 -22.96 -37.26 -11.73
N TYR A 190 -23.22 -37.44 -10.43
CA TYR A 190 -23.86 -38.66 -9.91
C TYR A 190 -25.24 -38.91 -10.54
N ASN A 191 -26.09 -37.88 -10.67
CA ASN A 191 -27.44 -38.03 -11.23
C ASN A 191 -27.43 -38.41 -12.72
N PHE A 192 -26.43 -37.96 -13.49
CA PHE A 192 -26.33 -38.22 -14.93
C PHE A 192 -25.33 -39.33 -15.30
N ALA A 193 -24.62 -39.89 -14.32
CA ALA A 193 -23.65 -40.96 -14.53
C ALA A 193 -24.33 -42.22 -15.07
N ARG A 194 -23.81 -42.74 -16.19
CA ARG A 194 -24.26 -44.01 -16.80
C ARG A 194 -23.41 -45.22 -16.38
N SER A 195 -22.28 -44.98 -15.71
CA SER A 195 -21.35 -45.98 -15.18
C SER A 195 -20.79 -45.51 -13.83
N ASP A 196 -20.09 -46.40 -13.12
CA ASP A 196 -19.33 -46.06 -11.90
C ASP A 196 -20.17 -45.51 -10.73
N GLN A 197 -21.45 -45.90 -10.68
CA GLN A 197 -22.43 -45.36 -9.74
C GLN A 197 -22.02 -45.52 -8.27
N ALA A 198 -21.36 -46.62 -7.91
CA ALA A 198 -20.84 -46.83 -6.57
C ALA A 198 -19.71 -45.84 -6.21
N GLN A 199 -18.82 -45.52 -7.17
CA GLN A 199 -17.75 -44.55 -6.95
C GLN A 199 -18.32 -43.13 -6.82
N TRP A 200 -19.29 -42.77 -7.67
CA TRP A 200 -19.99 -41.49 -7.55
C TRP A 200 -20.76 -41.36 -6.23
N GLN A 201 -21.40 -42.43 -5.76
CA GLN A 201 -22.09 -42.43 -4.45
C GLN A 201 -21.12 -42.19 -3.29
N ILE A 202 -19.94 -42.81 -3.31
CA ILE A 202 -18.87 -42.55 -2.33
C ILE A 202 -18.44 -41.08 -2.39
N GLN A 203 -18.23 -40.53 -3.58
CA GLN A 203 -17.82 -39.12 -3.73
C GLN A 203 -18.91 -38.15 -3.25
N VAL A 204 -20.19 -38.42 -3.49
CA VAL A 204 -21.31 -37.63 -2.94
C VAL A 204 -21.28 -37.64 -1.41
N GLN A 205 -21.06 -38.79 -0.78
CA GLN A 205 -20.92 -38.88 0.67
C GLN A 205 -19.71 -38.08 1.19
N GLN A 206 -18.57 -38.16 0.48
CA GLN A 206 -17.36 -37.41 0.83
C GLN A 206 -17.59 -35.89 0.79
N ILE A 207 -18.14 -35.36 -0.32
CA ILE A 207 -18.37 -33.91 -0.44
C ILE A 207 -19.44 -33.42 0.54
N THR A 208 -20.46 -34.24 0.85
CA THR A 208 -21.45 -33.92 1.89
C THR A 208 -20.77 -33.76 3.26
N GLY A 209 -19.85 -34.66 3.61
CA GLY A 209 -19.07 -34.58 4.84
C GLY A 209 -18.15 -33.35 4.88
N ILE A 210 -17.46 -33.06 3.77
CA ILE A 210 -16.61 -31.86 3.64
C ILE A 210 -17.44 -30.59 3.82
N GLN A 211 -18.59 -30.48 3.16
CA GLN A 211 -19.47 -29.32 3.24
C GLN A 211 -20.01 -29.13 4.66
N ALA A 212 -20.50 -30.19 5.31
CA ALA A 212 -21.05 -30.10 6.67
C ALA A 212 -19.99 -29.61 7.68
N ARG A 213 -18.78 -30.19 7.63
CA ARG A 213 -17.65 -29.77 8.47
C ARG A 213 -17.27 -28.31 8.20
N TYR A 214 -17.13 -27.94 6.94
CA TYR A 214 -16.77 -26.59 6.53
C TYR A 214 -17.79 -25.55 7.02
N MET A 215 -19.09 -25.81 6.85
CA MET A 215 -20.15 -24.90 7.30
C MET A 215 -20.19 -24.75 8.83
N ALA A 216 -20.00 -25.84 9.56
CA ALA A 216 -19.92 -25.81 11.02
C ALA A 216 -18.70 -25.00 11.49
N GLN A 217 -17.54 -25.20 10.86
CA GLN A 217 -16.30 -24.48 11.18
C GLN A 217 -16.42 -22.99 10.86
N LEU A 218 -17.03 -22.62 9.73
CA LEU A 218 -17.27 -21.23 9.34
C LEU A 218 -18.16 -20.50 10.36
N ALA A 219 -19.24 -21.14 10.81
CA ALA A 219 -20.16 -20.57 11.80
C ALA A 219 -19.47 -20.40 13.18
N SER A 220 -18.79 -21.45 13.66
CA SER A 220 -18.03 -21.43 14.92
C SER A 220 -16.96 -20.34 14.91
N THR A 221 -16.23 -20.23 13.81
CA THR A 221 -15.18 -19.23 13.61
C THR A 221 -15.74 -17.82 13.65
N ALA A 222 -16.83 -17.54 12.94
CA ALA A 222 -17.44 -16.22 12.91
C ALA A 222 -17.83 -15.74 14.32
N GLN A 223 -18.37 -16.65 15.15
CA GLN A 223 -18.70 -16.36 16.54
C GLN A 223 -17.46 -16.10 17.40
N ARG A 224 -16.45 -16.98 17.32
CA ARG A 224 -15.18 -16.83 18.08
C ARG A 224 -14.45 -15.55 17.71
N TYR A 225 -14.33 -15.26 16.41
CA TYR A 225 -13.66 -14.06 15.94
C TYR A 225 -14.37 -12.79 16.40
N ARG A 226 -15.72 -12.74 16.33
CA ARG A 226 -16.48 -11.59 16.83
C ARG A 226 -16.28 -11.37 18.33
N ALA A 227 -16.35 -12.43 19.14
CA ALA A 227 -16.11 -12.30 20.58
C ALA A 227 -14.70 -11.75 20.89
N LEU A 228 -13.66 -12.29 20.23
CA LEU A 228 -12.29 -11.82 20.41
C LEU A 228 -12.09 -10.38 19.93
N HIS A 229 -12.73 -10.03 18.82
CA HIS A 229 -12.70 -8.66 18.32
C HIS A 229 -13.31 -7.69 19.31
N ASP A 230 -14.50 -8.00 19.86
CA ASP A 230 -15.17 -7.13 20.84
C ASP A 230 -14.32 -6.96 22.11
N GLU A 231 -13.68 -8.04 22.58
CA GLU A 231 -12.74 -7.99 23.71
C GLU A 231 -11.50 -7.12 23.39
N ALA A 232 -10.92 -7.27 22.21
CA ALA A 232 -9.76 -6.50 21.78
C ALA A 232 -10.10 -5.02 21.61
N GLU A 233 -11.28 -4.67 21.07
CA GLU A 233 -11.72 -3.29 20.92
C GLU A 233 -11.80 -2.55 22.25
N VAL A 234 -12.33 -3.19 23.30
CA VAL A 234 -12.34 -2.62 24.66
C VAL A 234 -10.92 -2.34 25.16
N LEU A 235 -10.00 -3.29 24.96
CA LEU A 235 -8.60 -3.14 25.38
C LEU A 235 -7.87 -2.04 24.59
N LEU A 236 -8.12 -1.93 23.29
CA LEU A 236 -7.53 -0.94 22.40
C LEU A 236 -8.02 0.47 22.74
N VAL A 237 -9.32 0.66 22.98
CA VAL A 237 -9.86 1.97 23.39
C VAL A 237 -9.26 2.41 24.72
N ALA A 238 -9.20 1.51 25.71
CA ALA A 238 -8.58 1.83 27.00
C ALA A 238 -7.08 2.14 26.87
N ALA A 239 -6.34 1.36 26.06
CA ALA A 239 -4.92 1.58 25.80
C ALA A 239 -4.68 2.92 25.08
N GLN A 240 -5.51 3.27 24.10
CA GLN A 240 -5.41 4.53 23.37
C GLN A 240 -5.64 5.72 24.30
N GLN A 241 -6.66 5.69 25.16
CA GLN A 241 -6.91 6.73 26.16
C GLN A 241 -5.73 6.88 27.12
N GLN A 242 -5.13 5.77 27.56
CA GLN A 242 -3.94 5.80 28.41
C GLN A 242 -2.72 6.36 27.67
N LEU A 243 -2.54 6.03 26.40
CA LEU A 243 -1.46 6.54 25.56
C LEU A 243 -1.55 8.06 25.39
N VAL A 244 -2.75 8.59 25.10
CA VAL A 244 -2.98 10.04 25.00
C VAL A 244 -2.59 10.73 26.31
N ARG A 245 -3.13 10.26 27.45
CA ARG A 245 -2.77 10.81 28.77
C ARG A 245 -1.27 10.74 29.08
N SER A 246 -0.62 9.62 28.76
CA SER A 246 0.81 9.40 29.01
C SER A 246 1.67 10.36 28.19
N ARG A 247 1.31 10.59 26.91
CA ARG A 247 1.97 11.58 26.05
C ARG A 247 1.83 13.00 26.59
N THR A 248 0.63 13.38 27.02
CA THR A 248 0.34 14.70 27.59
C THR A 248 1.12 14.93 28.88
N LEU A 249 1.20 13.93 29.78
CA LEU A 249 1.99 14.03 31.03
C LEU A 249 3.50 14.09 30.78
N ALA A 250 4.00 13.39 29.77
CA ALA A 250 5.42 13.39 29.41
C ALA A 250 5.83 14.61 28.55
N GLY A 251 4.89 15.47 28.15
CA GLY A 251 5.18 16.61 27.27
C GLY A 251 5.57 16.22 25.85
N VAL A 252 5.32 14.96 25.46
CA VAL A 252 5.64 14.40 24.14
C VAL A 252 4.40 14.29 23.24
N GLY A 253 3.32 14.98 23.61
CA GLY A 253 2.09 15.03 22.84
C GLY A 253 2.26 15.76 21.49
N PRO A 254 1.39 15.48 20.51
CA PRO A 254 1.46 16.06 19.16
C PRO A 254 1.37 17.59 19.14
N ALA A 255 0.72 18.20 20.14
CA ALA A 255 0.65 19.65 20.28
C ALA A 255 1.86 20.28 21.00
N GLN A 256 2.60 19.49 21.79
CA GLN A 256 3.57 19.99 22.78
C GLN A 256 5.04 19.79 22.35
N ALA A 257 5.33 18.71 21.63
CA ALA A 257 6.70 18.36 21.26
C ALA A 257 7.15 19.02 19.96
N ALA A 258 8.47 19.20 19.82
CA ALA A 258 9.09 19.35 18.52
C ALA A 258 9.01 18.01 17.77
N ILE A 259 8.68 18.07 16.49
CA ILE A 259 8.38 16.88 15.68
C ILE A 259 9.32 16.83 14.49
N ALA A 260 9.93 15.68 14.27
CA ALA A 260 10.71 15.41 13.06
C ALA A 260 9.88 14.60 12.05
N MET A 261 9.92 15.05 10.80
CA MET A 261 9.35 14.39 9.62
C MET A 261 10.46 14.22 8.60
N THR A 262 10.37 13.17 7.79
CA THR A 262 11.32 12.90 6.71
C THR A 262 10.59 12.72 5.39
N ALA A 263 11.19 13.18 4.30
CA ALA A 263 10.69 13.04 2.93
C ALA A 263 11.82 12.65 1.99
N SER A 264 11.48 12.12 0.81
CA SER A 264 12.46 11.82 -0.24
C SER A 264 12.74 13.08 -1.08
N VAL A 265 14.01 13.34 -1.39
CA VAL A 265 14.43 14.36 -2.35
C VAL A 265 14.03 14.00 -3.78
N ASP A 266 14.03 12.71 -4.13
CA ASP A 266 13.92 12.24 -5.53
C ASP A 266 12.60 12.58 -6.21
N PHE A 267 11.55 12.81 -5.41
CA PHE A 267 10.20 13.11 -5.85
C PHE A 267 9.64 14.43 -5.32
N ALA A 268 10.40 15.14 -4.49
CA ALA A 268 9.90 16.27 -3.71
C ALA A 268 9.24 17.37 -4.57
N ASP A 269 9.88 17.70 -5.70
CA ASP A 269 9.44 18.71 -6.66
C ASP A 269 8.62 18.13 -7.84
N LYS A 270 8.42 16.81 -7.89
CA LYS A 270 7.70 16.13 -8.98
C LYS A 270 6.27 15.78 -8.62
N TYR A 271 6.05 15.38 -7.38
CA TYR A 271 4.76 14.88 -6.92
C TYR A 271 4.41 15.37 -5.52
N PRO A 272 3.11 15.61 -5.25
CA PRO A 272 2.65 15.81 -3.89
C PRO A 272 2.84 14.55 -3.04
N ASP A 273 3.18 14.72 -1.76
CA ASP A 273 3.27 13.63 -0.79
C ASP A 273 2.76 14.06 0.59
N VAL A 274 2.34 13.08 1.38
CA VAL A 274 2.02 13.29 2.79
C VAL A 274 3.33 13.34 3.57
N LEU A 275 3.38 14.07 4.68
CA LEU A 275 4.50 14.08 5.61
C LEU A 275 4.00 13.48 6.92
N LEU A 276 4.72 12.52 7.51
CA LEU A 276 4.32 11.86 8.75
C LEU A 276 5.37 12.05 9.85
N ALA A 277 4.91 12.23 11.08
CA ALA A 277 5.80 12.27 12.24
C ALA A 277 6.49 10.91 12.47
N GLY A 278 7.81 10.90 12.66
CA GLY A 278 8.57 9.69 13.05
C GLY A 278 8.95 8.74 11.90
N GLY A 279 8.99 9.21 10.66
CA GLY A 279 9.54 8.46 9.52
C GLY A 279 8.92 8.88 8.19
N PRO A 280 9.44 8.36 7.06
CA PRO A 280 8.97 8.76 5.75
C PRO A 280 7.52 8.34 5.57
N ALA A 281 6.70 9.28 5.10
CA ALA A 281 5.44 8.90 4.51
C ALA A 281 5.74 8.19 3.19
N LYS A 282 4.95 7.17 2.85
CA LYS A 282 5.03 6.56 1.53
C LYS A 282 3.63 6.42 0.99
N LEU A 283 3.13 7.50 0.39
CA LEU A 283 2.17 7.30 -0.69
C LEU A 283 2.86 6.47 -1.78
N TRP A 284 2.14 5.52 -2.35
CA TRP A 284 2.64 4.85 -3.55
C TRP A 284 2.67 5.84 -4.72
N LEU A 285 3.56 5.62 -5.69
CA LEU A 285 3.67 6.48 -6.87
C LEU A 285 2.34 6.64 -7.61
N SER A 286 1.49 5.61 -7.63
CA SER A 286 0.12 5.72 -8.17
C SER A 286 -0.74 6.71 -7.38
N GLN A 287 -0.70 6.64 -6.04
CA GLN A 287 -1.44 7.53 -5.15
C GLN A 287 -0.93 8.98 -5.23
N GLN A 288 0.39 9.18 -5.32
CA GLN A 288 1.00 10.49 -5.56
C GLN A 288 0.50 11.11 -6.88
N LYS A 289 0.45 10.31 -7.96
CA LYS A 289 -0.09 10.75 -9.26
C LYS A 289 -1.58 11.06 -9.21
N ASP A 290 -2.36 10.27 -8.49
CA ASP A 290 -3.79 10.51 -8.33
C ASP A 290 -4.08 11.78 -7.53
N LEU A 291 -3.28 12.04 -6.48
CA LEU A 291 -3.32 13.29 -5.73
C LEU A 291 -2.93 14.50 -6.59
N GLN A 292 -1.86 14.40 -7.37
CA GLN A 292 -1.46 15.46 -8.31
C GLN A 292 -2.58 15.79 -9.30
N LYS A 293 -3.22 14.78 -9.90
CA LYS A 293 -4.36 14.99 -10.80
C LYS A 293 -5.53 15.67 -10.09
N SER A 294 -5.83 15.25 -8.86
CA SER A 294 -6.90 15.84 -8.05
C SER A 294 -6.65 17.33 -7.80
N ILE A 295 -5.43 17.69 -7.37
CA ILE A 295 -5.01 19.09 -7.15
C ILE A 295 -5.11 19.89 -8.44
N ARG A 296 -4.53 19.41 -9.55
CA ARG A 296 -4.60 20.09 -10.85
C ARG A 296 -6.03 20.31 -11.32
N SER A 297 -6.90 19.32 -11.15
CA SER A 297 -8.31 19.44 -11.54
C SER A 297 -9.03 20.50 -10.71
N ALA A 298 -8.78 20.56 -9.39
CA ALA A 298 -9.37 21.59 -8.53
C ALA A 298 -8.86 22.99 -8.89
N VAL A 299 -7.55 23.16 -9.05
CA VAL A 299 -6.93 24.44 -9.44
C VAL A 299 -7.46 24.92 -10.79
N ALA A 300 -7.56 24.03 -11.77
CA ALA A 300 -8.09 24.37 -13.09
C ALA A 300 -9.56 24.82 -13.03
N GLU A 301 -10.41 24.09 -12.29
CA GLU A 301 -11.82 24.44 -12.14
C GLU A 301 -11.99 25.79 -11.43
N PHE A 302 -11.28 26.01 -10.32
CA PHE A 302 -11.35 27.30 -9.63
C PHE A 302 -10.86 28.45 -10.52
N THR A 303 -9.74 28.26 -11.21
CA THR A 303 -9.20 29.26 -12.14
C THR A 303 -10.24 29.59 -13.22
N TRP A 304 -10.90 28.57 -13.79
CA TRP A 304 -11.96 28.76 -14.77
C TRP A 304 -13.12 29.60 -14.20
N GLN A 305 -13.65 29.24 -13.02
CA GLN A 305 -14.73 29.98 -12.36
C GLN A 305 -14.37 31.45 -12.07
N HIS A 306 -13.15 31.70 -11.58
CA HIS A 306 -12.64 33.06 -11.37
C HIS A 306 -12.61 33.88 -12.67
N THR A 307 -12.13 33.28 -13.77
CA THR A 307 -12.06 33.96 -15.07
C THR A 307 -13.41 34.12 -15.75
N ALA A 308 -14.37 33.23 -15.48
CA ALA A 308 -15.71 33.25 -16.06
C ALA A 308 -16.64 34.29 -15.38
N GLY A 309 -16.21 34.93 -14.28
CA GLY A 309 -17.02 35.88 -13.53
C GLY A 309 -18.14 35.24 -12.72
N GLU A 310 -18.08 33.92 -12.49
CA GLU A 310 -18.96 33.21 -11.57
C GLU A 310 -18.54 33.55 -10.14
N SER A 311 -19.08 34.64 -9.59
CA SER A 311 -18.91 34.98 -8.17
C SER A 311 -19.69 33.99 -7.31
N VAL A 312 -19.07 32.88 -6.95
CA VAL A 312 -19.45 32.16 -5.74
C VAL A 312 -19.08 33.06 -4.57
N GLU A 313 -20.06 33.63 -3.89
CA GLU A 313 -19.82 34.41 -2.67
C GLU A 313 -19.16 33.50 -1.61
N GLY A 314 -17.83 33.55 -1.50
CA GLY A 314 -17.05 32.84 -0.48
C GLY A 314 -15.87 32.03 -1.03
N HIS A 315 -15.15 31.35 -0.12
CA HIS A 315 -14.02 30.50 -0.45
C HIS A 315 -14.53 29.16 -0.98
N ALA A 316 -14.47 28.91 -2.29
CA ALA A 316 -14.80 27.59 -2.81
C ALA A 316 -13.73 26.59 -2.39
N SER A 317 -14.14 25.40 -1.93
CA SER A 317 -13.23 24.37 -1.40
C SER A 317 -13.38 23.08 -2.19
N ALA A 318 -12.30 22.30 -2.34
CA ALA A 318 -12.35 21.01 -3.02
C ALA A 318 -11.56 19.96 -2.25
N ALA A 319 -12.18 18.80 -2.05
CA ALA A 319 -11.61 17.67 -1.35
C ALA A 319 -10.63 16.88 -2.25
N VAL A 320 -9.33 16.97 -1.98
CA VAL A 320 -8.29 16.38 -2.85
C VAL A 320 -7.67 15.09 -2.32
N LEU A 321 -7.75 14.85 -1.02
CA LEU A 321 -7.21 13.64 -0.40
C LEU A 321 -8.04 13.24 0.82
N HIS A 322 -8.30 11.94 0.94
CA HIS A 322 -8.89 11.31 2.12
C HIS A 322 -8.00 10.15 2.57
N PHE A 323 -7.84 9.95 3.88
CA PHE A 323 -7.18 8.78 4.44
C PHE A 323 -7.53 8.58 5.92
N GLU A 324 -7.15 7.43 6.46
CA GLU A 324 -7.19 7.11 7.89
C GLU A 324 -5.80 6.64 8.34
N PHE A 325 -5.39 6.99 9.55
CA PHE A 325 -4.21 6.38 10.17
C PHE A 325 -4.45 4.91 10.46
N SER A 326 -3.56 4.03 10.01
CA SER A 326 -3.68 2.57 10.15
C SER A 326 -3.76 2.13 11.60
N SER A 327 -3.04 2.81 12.51
CA SER A 327 -2.90 2.44 13.92
C SER A 327 -3.41 3.52 14.87
N ARG A 328 -4.06 3.10 15.96
CA ARG A 328 -4.46 3.99 17.08
C ARG A 328 -3.28 4.51 17.89
N ALA A 329 -2.12 3.86 17.77
CA ALA A 329 -0.88 4.31 18.38
C ALA A 329 -0.24 5.48 17.63
N ASP A 330 -0.76 5.87 16.46
CA ASP A 330 -0.22 7.01 15.74
C ASP A 330 -0.45 8.33 16.48
N THR A 331 0.40 9.32 16.26
CA THR A 331 0.21 10.68 16.79
C THR A 331 -0.80 11.45 15.95
N GLN A 332 -1.13 10.93 14.77
CA GLN A 332 -1.98 11.56 13.76
C GLN A 332 -1.44 12.90 13.25
N VAL A 333 -0.16 13.19 13.52
CA VAL A 333 0.51 14.39 13.05
C VAL A 333 0.95 14.13 11.62
N TYR A 334 0.43 14.96 10.73
CA TYR A 334 0.83 14.94 9.34
C TYR A 334 0.91 16.34 8.75
N GLY A 335 1.62 16.42 7.63
CA GLY A 335 1.59 17.54 6.72
C GLY A 335 1.38 17.07 5.29
N LEU A 336 1.35 18.02 4.38
CA LEU A 336 1.36 17.79 2.95
C LEU A 336 2.47 18.62 2.32
N SER A 337 3.26 18.00 1.46
CA SER A 337 4.22 18.67 0.58
C SER A 337 3.68 18.62 -0.84
N VAL A 338 3.67 19.77 -1.52
CA VAL A 338 3.16 19.94 -2.88
C VAL A 338 4.17 20.78 -3.66
N PRO A 339 4.58 20.40 -4.88
CA PRO A 339 5.37 21.27 -5.73
C PRO A 339 4.64 22.59 -5.96
N LEU A 340 5.29 23.74 -5.74
CA LEU A 340 4.61 25.05 -5.77
C LEU A 340 3.97 25.32 -7.15
N ALA A 341 4.57 24.81 -8.22
CA ALA A 341 4.09 24.89 -9.59
C ALA A 341 2.69 24.27 -9.80
N GLU A 342 2.26 23.37 -8.93
CA GLU A 342 0.91 22.77 -8.98
C GLU A 342 -0.18 23.74 -8.51
N LEU A 343 0.18 24.77 -7.76
CA LEU A 343 -0.75 25.75 -7.20
C LEU A 343 -0.67 27.08 -7.94
N VAL A 344 0.52 27.52 -8.32
CA VAL A 344 0.72 28.83 -8.94
C VAL A 344 1.90 28.80 -9.91
N VAL A 345 1.86 29.64 -10.93
CA VAL A 345 3.02 29.91 -11.77
C VAL A 345 4.12 30.51 -10.88
N SER A 346 5.19 29.75 -10.69
CA SER A 346 6.30 30.11 -9.80
C SER A 346 7.41 30.91 -10.50
N GLU A 347 7.42 30.96 -11.84
CA GLU A 347 8.42 31.67 -12.63
C GLU A 347 8.33 33.20 -12.48
N GLY A 348 9.49 33.86 -12.45
CA GLY A 348 9.59 35.33 -12.46
C GLY A 348 9.52 36.01 -11.09
N ARG A 349 9.38 35.25 -9.99
CA ARG A 349 9.46 35.77 -8.61
C ARG A 349 10.79 35.36 -7.97
N ASP A 350 11.45 36.30 -7.28
CA ASP A 350 12.70 36.04 -6.56
C ASP A 350 12.41 35.36 -5.20
N TRP A 351 12.21 34.04 -5.26
CA TRP A 351 11.91 33.21 -4.09
C TRP A 351 13.04 33.21 -3.06
N GLN A 352 14.29 33.31 -3.51
CA GLN A 352 15.47 33.30 -2.65
C GLN A 352 15.52 34.56 -1.79
N SER A 353 15.31 35.74 -2.39
CA SER A 353 15.21 36.99 -1.63
C SER A 353 14.01 37.00 -0.69
N LEU A 354 12.86 36.46 -1.09
CA LEU A 354 11.68 36.36 -0.23
C LEU A 354 11.92 35.45 0.98
N ALA A 355 12.59 34.31 0.77
CA ALA A 355 12.96 33.38 1.83
C ALA A 355 13.98 33.98 2.80
N ALA A 356 15.00 34.69 2.27
CA ALA A 356 16.01 35.37 3.08
C ALA A 356 15.41 36.45 3.98
N ASN A 357 14.40 37.16 3.48
CA ASN A 357 13.68 38.21 4.23
C ASN A 357 12.53 37.66 5.08
N LYS A 358 12.32 36.33 5.12
CA LYS A 358 11.20 35.68 5.80
C LYS A 358 9.83 36.29 5.44
N ALA A 359 9.67 36.69 4.18
CA ALA A 359 8.48 37.39 3.69
C ALA A 359 7.21 36.54 3.79
N GLU A 360 6.07 37.20 3.72
CA GLU A 360 4.76 36.57 3.52
C GLU A 360 4.22 36.95 2.14
N VAL A 361 3.66 35.99 1.43
CA VAL A 361 3.12 36.20 0.08
C VAL A 361 1.68 35.72 -0.02
N GLU A 362 0.88 36.45 -0.76
CA GLU A 362 -0.49 36.01 -1.08
C GLU A 362 -0.45 34.94 -2.17
N LEU A 363 -1.21 33.87 -1.94
CA LEU A 363 -1.46 32.80 -2.91
C LEU A 363 -2.97 32.69 -3.19
N PRO A 364 -3.37 32.49 -4.46
CA PRO A 364 -4.79 32.31 -4.81
C PRO A 364 -5.37 30.99 -4.27
N PHE A 365 -4.51 30.00 -4.00
CA PHE A 365 -4.91 28.70 -3.47
C PHE A 365 -4.12 28.36 -2.22
N ARG A 366 -4.83 27.91 -1.18
CA ARG A 366 -4.22 27.39 0.06
C ARG A 366 -4.87 26.07 0.47
N ILE A 367 -4.08 25.25 1.13
CA ILE A 367 -4.46 23.90 1.54
C ILE A 367 -4.63 23.87 3.06
N ASN A 368 -5.76 23.32 3.50
CA ASN A 368 -6.01 23.01 4.91
C ASN A 368 -6.47 21.56 5.07
N THR A 369 -6.67 21.15 6.31
CA THR A 369 -7.09 19.81 6.69
C THR A 369 -8.32 19.87 7.56
N GLN A 370 -9.08 18.77 7.59
CA GLN A 370 -10.17 18.58 8.53
C GLN A 370 -10.38 17.09 8.81
N VAL A 371 -10.92 16.77 9.99
CA VAL A 371 -11.46 15.44 10.28
C VAL A 371 -12.95 15.41 9.93
N VAL A 372 -13.34 14.53 9.02
CA VAL A 372 -14.72 14.39 8.55
C VAL A 372 -15.31 13.04 8.98
N PRO A 373 -16.64 12.92 9.12
CA PRO A 373 -17.28 11.62 9.30
C PRO A 373 -17.11 10.76 8.05
N ALA A 374 -16.76 9.49 8.23
CA ALA A 374 -16.78 8.50 7.17
C ALA A 374 -18.22 8.09 6.84
N LYS A 375 -18.47 7.66 5.59
CA LYS A 375 -19.78 7.17 5.20
C LYS A 375 -20.10 5.87 5.97
N PRO A 376 -21.24 5.80 6.69
CA PRO A 376 -21.58 4.62 7.45
C PRO A 376 -21.69 3.36 6.58
N GLY A 377 -21.17 2.25 7.07
CA GLY A 377 -21.23 0.92 6.46
C GLY A 377 -20.31 0.72 5.25
N THR A 378 -19.40 1.65 4.93
CA THR A 378 -18.54 1.53 3.74
C THR A 378 -17.08 1.20 4.03
N MET A 379 -16.58 1.46 5.24
CA MET A 379 -15.15 1.32 5.58
C MET A 379 -14.97 0.58 6.91
N PHE A 380 -14.16 -0.48 6.90
CA PHE A 380 -13.93 -1.34 8.06
C PHE A 380 -12.46 -1.75 8.19
N LYS A 381 -11.91 -1.68 9.40
CA LYS A 381 -10.65 -2.34 9.79
C LYS A 381 -10.96 -3.54 10.67
N GLY A 382 -10.71 -4.75 10.16
CA GLY A 382 -11.28 -5.95 10.79
C GLY A 382 -12.81 -5.89 10.78
N LEU A 383 -13.43 -5.94 11.96
CA LEU A 383 -14.88 -5.73 12.14
C LEU A 383 -15.22 -4.32 12.63
N ARG A 384 -14.21 -3.49 12.94
CA ARG A 384 -14.43 -2.12 13.39
C ARG A 384 -14.75 -1.21 12.22
N GLU A 385 -15.88 -0.54 12.30
CA GLU A 385 -16.25 0.52 11.38
C GLU A 385 -15.34 1.75 11.57
N VAL A 386 -14.83 2.26 10.46
CA VAL A 386 -14.10 3.53 10.44
C VAL A 386 -15.13 4.65 10.48
N LYS A 387 -15.09 5.47 11.53
CA LYS A 387 -16.09 6.54 11.76
C LYS A 387 -15.65 7.89 11.24
N THR A 388 -14.35 8.11 11.11
CA THR A 388 -13.79 9.40 10.72
C THR A 388 -12.61 9.21 9.77
N LEU A 389 -12.38 10.20 8.91
CA LEU A 389 -11.26 10.28 7.99
C LEU A 389 -10.57 11.64 8.14
N SER A 390 -9.26 11.66 7.90
CA SER A 390 -8.54 12.90 7.64
C SER A 390 -8.74 13.29 6.18
N GLN A 391 -9.15 14.53 5.96
CA GLN A 391 -9.44 15.08 4.65
C GLN A 391 -8.60 16.32 4.41
N VAL A 392 -8.06 16.43 3.20
CA VAL A 392 -7.29 17.59 2.73
C VAL A 392 -8.13 18.35 1.72
N TYR A 393 -8.19 19.66 1.91
CA TYR A 393 -8.93 20.58 1.07
C TYR A 393 -7.99 21.59 0.43
N ILE A 394 -8.25 21.89 -0.84
CA ILE A 394 -7.71 23.07 -1.51
C ILE A 394 -8.79 24.14 -1.58
N ASN A 395 -8.43 25.36 -1.20
CA ASN A 395 -9.35 26.49 -1.07
C ASN A 395 -8.96 27.55 -2.07
N ALA A 396 -9.93 28.02 -2.85
CA ALA A 396 -9.80 29.21 -3.68
C ALA A 396 -10.06 30.46 -2.83
N LEU A 397 -9.11 31.38 -2.86
CA LEU A 397 -9.11 32.57 -2.03
C LEU A 397 -9.47 33.81 -2.84
N GLN A 398 -10.55 34.50 -2.45
CA GLN A 398 -10.97 35.79 -3.03
C GLN A 398 -11.00 36.88 -1.94
N GLY A 399 -10.34 38.02 -2.18
CA GLY A 399 -10.48 39.23 -1.36
C GLY A 399 -9.41 39.42 -0.27
N ALA A 400 -9.78 40.08 0.83
CA ALA A 400 -8.86 40.40 1.94
C ALA A 400 -8.68 39.19 2.88
N HIS A 401 -7.43 38.73 3.03
CA HIS A 401 -7.06 37.53 3.78
C HIS A 401 -6.49 37.87 5.17
N PRO A 402 -6.62 36.96 6.16
CA PRO A 402 -6.16 37.23 7.53
C PRO A 402 -4.62 37.11 7.72
N SER A 403 -3.88 36.45 6.81
CA SER A 403 -2.39 36.38 6.80
C SER A 403 -1.86 35.78 5.50
N GLY A 404 -0.67 36.20 5.04
CA GLY A 404 -0.02 35.64 3.85
C GLY A 404 0.66 34.30 4.13
N VAL A 405 1.10 33.61 3.07
CA VAL A 405 1.87 32.35 3.17
C VAL A 405 3.34 32.65 3.47
N ARG A 406 3.89 32.04 4.51
CA ARG A 406 5.25 32.32 4.99
C ARG A 406 6.31 31.69 4.09
N VAL A 407 7.25 32.49 3.58
CA VAL A 407 8.36 32.02 2.76
C VAL A 407 9.59 31.78 3.64
N ARG A 408 10.17 30.59 3.60
CA ARG A 408 11.31 30.18 4.45
C ARG A 408 12.34 29.41 3.64
N ALA A 409 13.62 29.62 3.96
CA ALA A 409 14.73 28.91 3.32
C ALA A 409 14.94 27.55 3.98
N ALA A 410 15.09 26.49 3.17
CA ALA A 410 15.66 25.23 3.61
C ALA A 410 17.18 25.40 3.81
N ARG A 411 17.73 24.64 4.75
CA ARG A 411 19.15 24.63 5.07
C ARG A 411 19.74 23.28 4.76
N GLN A 412 20.97 23.24 4.26
CA GLN A 412 21.71 22.00 4.18
C GLN A 412 22.32 21.69 5.55
N GLU A 413 22.12 20.47 6.03
CA GLU A 413 22.66 19.99 7.30
C GLU A 413 24.10 19.49 7.09
N GLU A 414 25.06 20.04 7.84
CA GLU A 414 26.50 19.81 7.64
C GLU A 414 26.93 18.36 7.81
N GLN A 415 26.23 17.58 8.63
CA GLN A 415 26.62 16.20 8.98
C GLN A 415 26.03 15.14 8.06
N SER A 416 24.80 15.36 7.57
CA SER A 416 24.04 14.39 6.78
C SER A 416 23.99 14.76 5.28
N GLY A 417 24.31 16.01 4.94
CA GLY A 417 24.06 16.58 3.61
C GLY A 417 22.57 16.77 3.29
N ALA A 418 21.67 16.45 4.23
CA ALA A 418 20.23 16.53 4.06
C ALA A 418 19.76 17.98 3.98
N LEU A 419 18.66 18.21 3.25
CA LEU A 419 18.00 19.50 3.24
C LEU A 419 16.94 19.51 4.33
N SER A 420 16.92 20.53 5.19
CA SER A 420 15.96 20.61 6.28
C SER A 420 15.28 21.97 6.37
N PHE A 421 14.04 21.94 6.82
CA PHE A 421 13.22 23.11 7.10
C PHE A 421 12.57 22.94 8.47
N THR A 422 12.60 23.99 9.28
CA THR A 422 11.96 24.04 10.60
C THR A 422 10.87 25.10 10.59
N ALA A 423 9.63 24.69 10.87
CA ALA A 423 8.48 25.56 10.99
C ALA A 423 8.64 26.56 12.14
N ASP A 424 7.97 27.71 12.04
CA ASP A 424 7.99 28.73 13.08
C ASP A 424 7.14 28.28 14.30
N GLY A 425 7.50 28.73 15.51
CA GLY A 425 6.77 28.48 16.75
C GLY A 425 7.57 27.75 17.83
N ASP A 426 6.97 27.60 19.02
CA ASP A 426 7.68 27.12 20.23
C ASP A 426 7.91 25.60 20.27
N ALA A 427 7.11 24.85 19.52
CA ALA A 427 7.24 23.40 19.39
C ALA A 427 7.33 23.03 17.90
N PRO A 428 8.45 23.35 17.22
CA PRO A 428 8.46 23.39 15.76
C PRO A 428 8.40 21.99 15.11
N ILE A 429 7.84 21.93 13.90
CA ILE A 429 7.93 20.75 13.03
C ILE A 429 9.13 20.93 12.11
N THR A 430 10.05 19.97 12.12
CA THR A 430 11.20 19.93 11.23
C THR A 430 10.99 18.86 10.17
N VAL A 431 11.07 19.25 8.90
CA VAL A 431 11.01 18.36 7.74
C VAL A 431 12.42 18.22 7.18
N SER A 432 12.90 16.99 7.03
CA SER A 432 14.19 16.68 6.44
C SER A 432 14.02 15.88 5.15
N TRP A 433 14.50 16.41 4.04
CA TRP A 433 14.53 15.73 2.75
C TRP A 433 15.87 14.99 2.58
N LEU A 434 15.77 13.68 2.38
CA LEU A 434 16.87 12.73 2.29
C LEU A 434 16.82 12.00 0.94
N ASP A 435 17.97 11.54 0.45
CA ASP A 435 18.06 10.65 -0.71
C ASP A 435 17.33 9.31 -0.41
N GLN A 436 16.56 8.77 -1.36
CA GLN A 436 15.84 7.51 -1.18
C GLN A 436 16.78 6.33 -0.85
N VAL A 437 18.02 6.31 -1.37
CA VAL A 437 19.00 5.29 -1.02
C VAL A 437 19.35 5.39 0.47
N ALA A 438 19.49 6.59 1.02
CA ALA A 438 19.72 6.79 2.45
C ALA A 438 18.51 6.38 3.30
N LEU A 439 17.28 6.58 2.80
CA LEU A 439 16.04 6.16 3.46
C LEU A 439 15.83 4.63 3.45
N GLU A 440 16.30 3.93 2.41
CA GLU A 440 16.15 2.48 2.25
C GLU A 440 17.29 1.67 2.91
N THR A 441 18.50 2.25 3.03
CA THR A 441 19.66 1.60 3.67
C THR A 441 19.55 1.57 5.21
N ASP A 442 18.64 2.38 5.78
CA ASP A 442 18.32 2.30 7.20
C ASP A 442 17.53 1.01 7.50
N SER A 443 18.23 -0.01 8.00
CA SER A 443 17.70 -1.33 8.38
C SER A 443 16.47 -1.30 9.31
N SER A 444 16.16 -0.15 9.93
CA SER A 444 14.94 0.08 10.70
C SER A 444 13.67 0.23 9.83
N MET A 445 13.79 0.39 8.51
CA MET A 445 12.70 0.77 7.61
C MET A 445 12.22 -0.36 6.67
N ALA A 446 13.00 -1.41 6.46
CA ALA A 446 12.61 -2.56 5.66
C ALA A 446 11.45 -3.32 6.33
N GLY A 447 10.27 -3.38 5.67
CA GLY A 447 9.12 -4.15 6.14
C GLY A 447 8.17 -3.42 7.12
N LYS A 448 8.26 -2.10 7.29
CA LYS A 448 7.26 -1.34 8.06
C LYS A 448 5.91 -1.31 7.32
N PRO A 449 4.78 -1.64 7.98
CA PRO A 449 3.45 -1.58 7.36
C PRO A 449 3.04 -0.15 7.02
N ASN A 450 2.23 0.01 5.96
CA ASN A 450 1.73 1.33 5.57
C ASN A 450 0.95 1.98 6.71
N ARG A 451 1.39 3.18 7.13
CA ARG A 451 0.80 3.92 8.26
C ARG A 451 -0.51 4.59 7.91
N LEU A 452 -0.82 4.71 6.62
CA LEU A 452 -2.08 5.26 6.12
C LEU A 452 -2.89 4.16 5.43
N GLY A 453 -4.20 4.20 5.62
CA GLY A 453 -5.19 3.33 4.98
C GLY A 453 -6.32 4.15 4.37
N PHE A 454 -7.16 3.52 3.55
CA PHE A 454 -8.27 4.17 2.84
C PHE A 454 -7.87 5.44 2.06
N ILE A 455 -6.66 5.44 1.52
CA ILE A 455 -6.10 6.57 0.78
C ILE A 455 -6.85 6.70 -0.54
N TYR A 456 -7.45 7.85 -0.76
CA TYR A 456 -8.21 8.13 -1.97
C TYR A 456 -8.10 9.60 -2.38
N SER A 457 -7.89 9.83 -3.68
CA SER A 457 -7.92 11.15 -4.32
C SER A 457 -8.84 11.09 -5.53
N SER A 458 -9.88 11.91 -5.56
CA SER A 458 -10.78 11.98 -6.71
C SER A 458 -10.07 12.67 -7.87
N PRO A 459 -9.99 12.08 -9.09
CA PRO A 459 -9.36 12.73 -10.23
C PRO A 459 -10.11 14.00 -10.66
N VAL A 460 -11.39 14.11 -10.32
CA VAL A 460 -12.23 15.30 -10.49
C VAL A 460 -12.92 15.56 -9.15
N PRO A 461 -12.28 16.30 -8.23
CA PRO A 461 -12.88 16.59 -6.93
C PRO A 461 -14.08 17.52 -7.12
N ARG A 462 -15.14 17.29 -6.35
CA ARG A 462 -16.32 18.16 -6.38
C ARG A 462 -16.02 19.42 -5.58
N LEU A 463 -16.55 20.54 -6.06
CA LEU A 463 -16.51 21.78 -5.29
C LEU A 463 -17.56 21.74 -4.19
N GLU A 464 -17.12 22.11 -3.01
CA GLU A 464 -17.92 22.23 -1.80
C GLU A 464 -18.07 23.72 -1.45
N PRO A 465 -19.23 24.13 -0.91
CA PRO A 465 -19.44 25.50 -0.45
C PRO A 465 -18.44 25.87 0.66
N PRO A 466 -18.27 27.18 0.93
CA PRO A 466 -17.26 27.65 1.87
C PRO A 466 -17.43 27.07 3.27
N ILE A 467 -16.33 26.59 3.84
CA ILE A 467 -16.22 26.31 5.27
C ILE A 467 -16.28 27.65 6.03
N ASP A 468 -16.94 27.69 7.18
CA ASP A 468 -17.05 28.88 8.02
C ASP A 468 -15.70 29.60 8.18
N LYS A 469 -15.64 30.88 7.79
CA LYS A 469 -14.40 31.68 7.75
C LYS A 469 -13.68 31.76 9.10
N GLU A 470 -14.42 31.65 10.21
CA GLU A 470 -13.86 31.67 11.57
C GLU A 470 -13.06 30.40 11.92
N ASN A 471 -13.28 29.31 11.18
CA ASN A 471 -12.64 28.01 11.39
C ASN A 471 -11.55 27.71 10.35
N LEU A 472 -11.43 28.51 9.29
CA LEU A 472 -10.41 28.29 8.25
C LEU A 472 -9.06 28.83 8.72
N ARG A 473 -8.16 27.91 9.08
CA ARG A 473 -6.79 28.20 9.54
C ARG A 473 -5.78 27.52 8.63
N PHE A 474 -4.67 28.20 8.44
CA PHE A 474 -3.58 27.73 7.59
C PHE A 474 -2.29 27.74 8.40
N ASP A 475 -1.65 26.57 8.52
CA ASP A 475 -0.26 26.46 8.97
C ASP A 475 0.58 25.98 7.80
N ASP A 476 0.87 26.92 6.90
CA ASP A 476 1.52 26.67 5.63
C ASP A 476 2.75 27.55 5.40
N TYR A 477 3.60 27.07 4.49
CA TYR A 477 4.89 27.63 4.16
C TYR A 477 5.21 27.39 2.69
N ILE A 478 5.97 28.31 2.12
CA ILE A 478 6.75 28.07 0.90
C ILE A 478 8.18 27.81 1.34
N VAL A 479 8.66 26.60 1.12
CA VAL A 479 10.03 26.18 1.42
C VAL A 479 10.87 26.34 0.17
N VAL A 480 11.88 27.21 0.25
CA VAL A 480 12.79 27.52 -0.86
C VAL A 480 14.14 26.86 -0.60
N PHE A 481 14.58 26.02 -1.54
CA PHE A 481 15.82 25.29 -1.42
C PHE A 481 17.03 26.09 -1.94
N PRO A 482 18.26 25.78 -1.46
CA PRO A 482 19.48 26.31 -2.05
C PRO A 482 19.53 26.03 -3.55
N ILE A 483 19.97 27.01 -4.35
CA ILE A 483 20.02 26.87 -5.83
C ILE A 483 20.83 25.64 -6.25
N GLU A 484 21.87 25.30 -5.49
CA GLU A 484 22.76 24.17 -5.72
C GLU A 484 22.06 22.81 -5.60
N SER A 485 20.93 22.72 -4.89
CA SER A 485 20.18 21.46 -4.77
C SER A 485 19.37 21.13 -6.02
N GLY A 486 19.14 22.10 -6.92
CA GLY A 486 18.33 21.92 -8.12
C GLY A 486 16.85 21.63 -7.86
N LEU A 487 16.35 21.86 -6.64
CA LEU A 487 14.95 21.62 -6.27
C LEU A 487 14.12 22.89 -6.40
N ASP A 488 12.97 22.76 -7.04
CA ASP A 488 11.98 23.84 -7.08
C ASP A 488 11.35 24.08 -5.70
N PRO A 489 10.85 25.31 -5.43
CA PRO A 489 10.15 25.61 -4.18
C PRO A 489 8.93 24.69 -3.95
N LEU A 490 8.72 24.32 -2.69
CA LEU A 490 7.60 23.47 -2.28
C LEU A 490 6.62 24.26 -1.42
N TYR A 491 5.33 24.05 -1.64
CA TYR A 491 4.29 24.41 -0.68
C TYR A 491 4.18 23.29 0.36
N VAL A 492 4.33 23.63 1.63
CA VAL A 492 4.24 22.70 2.75
C VAL A 492 3.18 23.18 3.72
N MET A 493 2.28 22.30 4.13
CA MET A 493 1.30 22.59 5.18
C MET A 493 1.30 21.52 6.25
N PHE A 494 0.91 21.89 7.47
CA PHE A 494 0.75 20.97 8.59
C PHE A 494 -0.68 21.01 9.13
N ARG A 495 -1.18 19.86 9.59
CA ARG A 495 -2.47 19.80 10.28
C ARG A 495 -2.44 20.66 11.54
N ASP A 496 -3.51 21.43 11.76
CA ASP A 496 -3.65 22.34 12.89
C ASP A 496 -3.48 21.60 14.23
N ARG A 497 -2.63 22.14 15.09
CA ARG A 497 -2.31 21.54 16.39
C ARG A 497 -3.48 21.47 17.36
N ARG A 498 -4.50 22.32 17.19
CA ARG A 498 -5.71 22.36 18.01
C ARG A 498 -6.68 21.23 17.68
N GLU A 499 -6.48 20.56 16.55
CA GLU A 499 -7.30 19.40 16.16
C GLU A 499 -6.79 18.09 16.76
N TYR A 500 -5.62 18.10 17.42
CA TYR A 500 -5.13 16.90 18.09
C TYR A 500 -5.91 16.67 19.40
N PRO A 501 -6.26 15.40 19.69
CA PRO A 501 -6.91 15.08 20.96
C PRO A 501 -5.97 15.38 22.15
N ASP A 502 -6.51 16.10 23.15
CA ASP A 502 -5.84 16.43 24.42
C ASP A 502 -5.69 15.22 25.37
#